data_AF-D5GI18-F1
#
_entry.id   AF-D5GI18-F1
#
_cell.length_a   1.000
_cell.length_b   1.000
_cell.length_c   1.000
_cell.angle_alpha   90.00
_cell.angle_beta   90.00
_cell.angle_gamma   90.00
#
_symmetry.space_group_name_H-M   'P 1'
#
loop_
_entity.id
_entity.type
_entity.pdbx_description
1 polymer ?
#
loop_
_entity_poly.entity_id
_entity_poly.type
_entity_poly.pdbx_seq_one_letter_code
_entity_poly.pdbx_strand_id
1 'polypeptide(L)'
;MTSASHLELQDRIQFTTSLSDLVVESQQLRTAILSSLVTNKLSHPIAKFLSAHDKSPTYTCQDWEVCPAGLLQLQNKLAVALCTLVLRAGIYSQKDDTIFLDPSLATSLLEKQLDLSKIKNTCSAHYSIRSNPNSPSIVSIFETSATPDIKTNSRDWRMHLREAMLRDAGRQNDVIIAEVGMICRDLEIRCDGVEKPLRDEEERSEKLRQEIKDLEARLEEETEERSSLNETLEHEREEFKYKLDGENEKARELFSRIGDLERELQTARDEASRVRSESQEAFEKLDAQHKAEMVRIGIESQEVLEGLRSSHEAELRQVHHDSQEALEKLSASHKAERKAAQEVADELALGHIEVLNQRQEAIEELETQNRSLEQQSDRLREALEEQRKENHAADEKVIRMDERIRGMDRELSELSLEMECQKTALDRKDNEIETLKRQLQAAKSDAEDIRRVMDAEVARLQENLKHQKDLAQELERKLEGTEKEARERIDNLETQNNSKVRLP
;
A
#
# COMPACT_ATOMS: atom_id res chain seq x y z
N MET A 1 -15.76 -98.68 37.21
CA MET A 1 -15.98 -97.26 37.57
C MET A 1 -16.86 -97.24 38.79
N THR A 2 -16.45 -96.53 39.83
CA THR A 2 -17.05 -96.57 41.16
C THR A 2 -18.31 -95.71 41.24
N SER A 3 -19.24 -96.03 42.15
CA SER A 3 -20.39 -95.18 42.52
C SER A 3 -20.01 -93.69 42.73
N ALA A 4 -18.81 -93.43 43.25
CA ALA A 4 -18.25 -92.08 43.41
C ALA A 4 -18.20 -91.26 42.11
N SER A 5 -17.89 -91.87 40.96
CA SER A 5 -17.82 -91.18 39.67
C SER A 5 -19.19 -90.78 39.14
N HIS A 6 -20.24 -91.52 39.51
CA HIS A 6 -21.62 -91.18 39.16
C HIS A 6 -22.10 -89.96 39.94
N LEU A 7 -21.87 -89.95 41.26
CA LEU A 7 -22.19 -88.81 42.12
C LEU A 7 -21.44 -87.54 41.68
N GLU A 8 -20.14 -87.65 41.39
CA GLU A 8 -19.33 -86.51 40.94
C GLU A 8 -19.85 -85.90 39.62
N LEU A 9 -20.32 -86.73 38.68
CA LEU A 9 -20.94 -86.24 37.44
C LEU A 9 -22.28 -85.56 37.70
N GLN A 10 -23.08 -86.08 38.61
CA GLN A 10 -24.36 -85.47 38.99
C GLN A 10 -24.15 -84.10 39.66
N ASP A 11 -23.17 -83.99 40.55
CA ASP A 11 -22.80 -82.73 41.19
C ASP A 11 -22.30 -81.69 40.16
N ARG A 12 -21.49 -82.13 39.19
CA ARG A 12 -21.03 -81.26 38.09
C ARG A 12 -22.16 -80.79 37.19
N ILE A 13 -23.15 -81.65 36.91
CA ILE A 13 -24.34 -81.26 36.15
C ILE A 13 -25.11 -80.19 36.92
N GLN A 14 -25.37 -80.41 38.20
CA GLN A 14 -26.09 -79.45 39.03
C GLN A 14 -25.35 -78.11 39.11
N PHE A 15 -24.03 -78.14 39.36
CA PHE A 15 -23.18 -76.95 39.37
C PHE A 15 -23.24 -76.20 38.03
N THR A 16 -23.11 -76.90 36.90
CA THR A 16 -23.14 -76.28 35.56
C THR A 16 -24.49 -75.66 35.25
N THR A 17 -25.59 -76.31 35.65
CA THR A 17 -26.95 -75.77 35.48
C THR A 17 -27.15 -74.53 36.33
N SER A 18 -26.77 -74.53 37.61
CA SER A 18 -26.84 -73.35 38.47
C SER A 18 -25.97 -72.20 37.94
N LEU A 19 -24.78 -72.51 37.42
CA LEU A 19 -23.93 -71.52 36.77
C LEU A 19 -24.58 -70.93 35.51
N SER A 20 -25.29 -71.76 34.74
CA SER A 20 -26.01 -71.36 33.53
C SER A 20 -27.20 -70.43 33.82
N ASP A 21 -27.82 -70.54 34.99
CA ASP A 21 -28.86 -69.60 35.42
C ASP A 21 -28.24 -68.27 35.89
N LEU A 22 -27.14 -68.32 36.65
CA LEU A 22 -26.40 -67.12 37.11
C LEU A 22 -25.75 -66.32 35.97
N VAL A 23 -25.40 -66.96 34.86
CA VAL A 23 -24.84 -66.32 33.67
C VAL A 23 -25.78 -65.28 33.05
N VAL A 24 -27.09 -65.44 33.23
CA VAL A 24 -28.08 -64.47 32.73
C VAL A 24 -27.96 -63.14 33.49
N GLU A 25 -27.68 -63.19 34.80
CA GLU A 25 -27.65 -62.02 35.68
C GLU A 25 -26.24 -61.39 35.78
N SER A 26 -25.18 -62.20 35.73
CA SER A 26 -23.81 -61.73 35.99
C SER A 26 -22.98 -61.46 34.73
N GLN A 27 -22.76 -60.18 34.41
CA GLN A 27 -21.88 -59.76 33.31
C GLN A 27 -20.44 -60.25 33.49
N GLN A 28 -19.87 -60.12 34.69
CA GLN A 28 -18.49 -60.56 34.97
C GLN A 28 -18.30 -62.05 34.67
N LEU A 29 -19.31 -62.87 35.00
CA LEU A 29 -19.30 -64.30 34.72
C LEU A 29 -19.38 -64.57 33.20
N ARG A 30 -20.24 -63.86 32.47
CA ARG A 30 -20.30 -63.93 31.00
C ARG A 30 -18.95 -63.62 30.37
N THR A 31 -18.35 -62.49 30.75
CA THR A 31 -17.05 -62.05 30.23
C THR A 31 -15.93 -63.04 30.59
N ALA A 32 -15.92 -63.57 31.81
CA ALA A 32 -14.93 -64.58 32.22
C ALA A 32 -15.05 -65.89 31.41
N ILE A 33 -16.28 -66.38 31.19
CA ILE A 33 -16.54 -67.57 30.38
C ILE A 33 -16.13 -67.30 28.92
N LEU A 34 -16.62 -66.24 28.30
CA LEU A 34 -16.33 -65.96 26.88
C LEU A 34 -14.85 -65.63 26.64
N SER A 35 -14.20 -64.87 27.53
CA SER A 35 -12.75 -64.61 27.42
C SER A 35 -11.92 -65.90 27.54
N SER A 36 -12.33 -66.85 28.39
CA SER A 36 -11.66 -68.15 28.49
C SER A 36 -11.73 -68.97 27.20
N LEU A 37 -12.80 -68.79 26.42
CA LEU A 37 -12.95 -69.40 25.08
C LEU A 37 -12.04 -68.73 24.05
N VAL A 38 -11.92 -67.40 24.09
CA VAL A 38 -11.11 -66.60 23.17
C VAL A 38 -9.60 -66.75 23.43
N THR A 39 -9.18 -66.95 24.69
CA THR A 39 -7.76 -67.06 25.08
C THR A 39 -7.04 -68.31 24.54
N ASN A 40 -7.63 -69.06 23.61
CA ASN A 40 -7.09 -70.24 22.93
C ASN A 40 -6.72 -71.41 23.88
N LYS A 41 -6.94 -71.26 25.20
CA LYS A 41 -6.72 -72.31 26.21
C LYS A 41 -7.79 -73.40 26.14
N LEU A 42 -9.01 -73.03 25.74
CA LEU A 42 -10.14 -73.96 25.63
C LEU A 42 -10.45 -74.38 24.19
N SER A 43 -9.79 -73.81 23.18
CA SER A 43 -10.06 -74.11 21.78
C SER A 43 -9.81 -75.58 21.44
N HIS A 44 -8.70 -76.16 21.91
CA HIS A 44 -8.38 -77.56 21.66
C HIS A 44 -9.33 -78.55 22.38
N PRO A 45 -9.62 -78.40 23.68
CA PRO A 45 -10.66 -79.20 24.35
C PRO A 45 -12.04 -79.11 23.69
N ILE A 46 -12.44 -77.91 23.26
CA ILE A 46 -13.74 -77.69 22.61
C ILE A 46 -13.78 -78.32 21.22
N ALA A 47 -12.74 -78.14 20.41
CA ALA A 47 -12.63 -78.80 19.10
C ALA A 47 -12.67 -80.34 19.25
N LYS A 48 -11.98 -80.88 20.27
CA LYS A 48 -12.03 -82.31 20.60
C LYS A 48 -13.42 -82.75 21.06
N PHE A 49 -14.10 -81.96 21.88
CA PHE A 49 -15.46 -82.23 22.34
C PHE A 49 -16.47 -82.21 21.19
N LEU A 50 -16.39 -81.21 20.31
CA LEU A 50 -17.26 -81.08 19.14
C LEU A 50 -17.06 -82.25 18.17
N SER A 51 -15.81 -82.59 17.86
CA SER A 51 -15.44 -83.69 16.94
C SER A 51 -15.62 -85.11 17.53
N ALA A 52 -15.78 -85.25 18.85
CA ALA A 52 -16.03 -86.54 19.47
C ALA A 52 -17.44 -87.04 19.10
N HIS A 53 -17.56 -87.84 18.04
CA HIS A 53 -18.78 -88.55 17.72
C HIS A 53 -18.84 -89.84 18.55
N ASP A 54 -19.78 -89.90 19.49
CA ASP A 54 -20.01 -91.11 20.28
C ASP A 54 -20.68 -92.15 19.39
N LYS A 55 -19.86 -93.05 18.83
CA LYS A 55 -20.35 -94.36 18.35
C LYS A 55 -20.91 -95.06 19.57
N SER A 56 -22.24 -95.10 19.72
CA SER A 56 -22.90 -95.76 20.85
C SER A 56 -22.40 -97.20 20.96
N PRO A 57 -21.56 -97.53 21.95
CA PRO A 57 -21.06 -98.88 22.08
C PRO A 57 -22.20 -99.72 22.65
N THR A 58 -22.44 -100.88 22.05
CA THR A 58 -23.39 -101.87 22.58
C THR A 58 -22.82 -102.45 23.87
N TYR A 59 -23.11 -101.79 25.00
CA TYR A 59 -22.70 -102.24 26.31
C TYR A 59 -23.72 -103.24 26.88
N THR A 60 -23.24 -104.39 27.35
CA THR A 60 -24.01 -105.30 28.20
C THR A 60 -23.75 -104.94 29.67
N CYS A 61 -24.80 -104.55 30.43
CA CYS A 61 -24.67 -104.10 31.82
C CYS A 61 -24.51 -105.27 32.83
N GLN A 62 -23.90 -106.40 32.44
CA GLN A 62 -23.99 -107.64 33.22
C GLN A 62 -23.12 -107.70 34.49
N ASP A 63 -22.07 -106.91 34.65
CA ASP A 63 -21.16 -107.00 35.81
C ASP A 63 -20.64 -105.64 36.35
N TRP A 64 -21.34 -104.54 36.07
CA TRP A 64 -20.87 -103.20 36.45
C TRP A 64 -21.72 -102.62 37.58
N GLU A 65 -21.07 -102.12 38.65
CA GLU A 65 -21.74 -101.40 39.76
C GLU A 65 -22.58 -100.21 39.29
N VAL A 66 -22.14 -99.57 38.20
CA VAL A 66 -22.85 -98.48 37.52
C VAL A 66 -22.99 -98.86 36.06
N CYS A 67 -24.23 -98.94 35.57
CA CYS A 67 -24.49 -99.31 34.18
C CYS A 67 -23.83 -98.29 33.22
N PRO A 68 -22.96 -98.71 32.29
CA PRO A 68 -22.27 -97.82 31.36
C PRO A 68 -23.21 -96.92 30.54
N ALA A 69 -24.41 -97.40 30.21
CA ALA A 69 -25.43 -96.61 29.54
C ALA A 69 -25.92 -95.42 30.40
N GLY A 70 -26.09 -95.63 31.71
CA GLY A 70 -26.46 -94.57 32.65
C GLY A 70 -25.34 -93.56 32.85
N LEU A 71 -24.09 -94.03 32.88
CA LEU A 71 -22.93 -93.14 32.94
C LEU A 71 -22.80 -92.27 31.67
N LEU A 72 -22.94 -92.87 30.49
CA LEU A 72 -22.94 -92.15 29.22
C LEU A 72 -24.10 -91.16 29.15
N GLN A 73 -25.27 -91.50 29.70
CA GLN A 73 -26.38 -90.57 29.81
C GLN A 73 -26.04 -89.35 30.69
N LEU A 74 -25.36 -89.55 31.82
CA LEU A 74 -24.90 -88.44 32.66
C LEU A 74 -23.84 -87.59 31.96
N GLN A 75 -22.90 -88.22 31.25
CA GLN A 75 -21.91 -87.49 30.45
C GLN A 75 -22.59 -86.64 29.36
N ASN A 76 -23.58 -87.19 28.67
CA ASN A 76 -24.37 -86.46 27.68
C ASN A 76 -25.16 -85.31 28.32
N LYS A 77 -25.75 -85.52 29.50
CA LYS A 77 -26.42 -84.45 30.27
C LYS A 77 -25.45 -83.33 30.65
N LEU A 78 -24.25 -83.68 31.11
CA LEU A 78 -23.21 -82.69 31.43
C LEU A 78 -22.75 -81.92 30.18
N ALA A 79 -22.55 -82.62 29.07
CA ALA A 79 -22.21 -82.02 27.78
C ALA A 79 -23.29 -81.03 27.30
N VAL A 80 -24.57 -81.39 27.41
CA VAL A 80 -25.70 -80.49 27.10
C VAL A 80 -25.73 -79.28 28.04
N ALA A 81 -25.51 -79.48 29.34
CA ALA A 81 -25.44 -78.39 30.31
C ALA A 81 -24.29 -77.41 29.98
N LEU A 82 -23.12 -77.92 29.58
CA LEU A 82 -21.97 -77.10 29.17
C LEU A 82 -22.25 -76.33 27.87
N CYS A 83 -22.86 -76.97 26.85
CA CYS A 83 -23.28 -76.26 25.64
C CYS A 83 -24.28 -75.14 25.99
N THR A 84 -25.26 -75.43 26.83
CA THR A 84 -26.28 -74.46 27.26
C THR A 84 -25.65 -73.28 28.00
N LEU A 85 -24.70 -73.53 28.90
CA LEU A 85 -23.97 -72.50 29.63
C LEU A 85 -23.24 -71.55 28.66
N VAL A 86 -22.49 -72.09 27.70
CA VAL A 86 -21.72 -71.29 26.73
C VAL A 86 -22.64 -70.51 25.79
N LEU A 87 -23.70 -71.15 25.29
CA LEU A 87 -24.68 -70.51 24.40
C LEU A 87 -25.43 -69.38 25.12
N ARG A 88 -25.90 -69.60 26.35
CA ARG A 88 -26.52 -68.54 27.16
C ARG A 88 -25.54 -67.41 27.42
N ALA A 89 -24.29 -67.70 27.78
CA ALA A 89 -23.28 -66.67 27.96
C ALA A 89 -23.10 -65.82 26.69
N GLY A 90 -23.07 -66.45 25.51
CA GLY A 90 -22.99 -65.75 24.22
C GLY A 90 -24.22 -64.89 23.89
N ILE A 91 -25.43 -65.44 24.05
CA ILE A 91 -26.70 -64.75 23.75
C ILE A 91 -26.87 -63.51 24.64
N TYR A 92 -26.66 -63.65 25.95
CA TYR A 92 -26.85 -62.55 26.90
C TYR A 92 -25.67 -61.54 26.90
N SER A 93 -24.55 -61.85 26.25
CA SER A 93 -23.41 -60.91 26.10
C SER A 93 -23.64 -59.88 24.99
N GLN A 94 -24.61 -60.08 24.08
CA GLN A 94 -24.89 -59.14 22.97
C GLN A 94 -25.33 -57.75 23.43
N LYS A 95 -25.71 -57.58 24.70
CA LYS A 95 -26.08 -56.28 25.28
C LYS A 95 -24.88 -55.45 25.77
N ASP A 96 -23.71 -56.07 25.93
CA ASP A 96 -22.61 -55.54 26.76
C ASP A 96 -21.31 -55.26 25.97
N ASP A 97 -21.35 -55.26 24.63
CA ASP A 97 -20.34 -54.82 23.64
C ASP A 97 -18.86 -55.26 23.77
N THR A 98 -18.51 -56.12 24.73
CA THR A 98 -17.09 -56.38 25.07
C THR A 98 -16.53 -57.68 24.48
N ILE A 99 -17.30 -58.77 24.44
CA ILE A 99 -16.86 -60.07 23.90
C ILE A 99 -18.08 -60.81 23.31
N PHE A 100 -17.96 -61.25 22.05
CA PHE A 100 -19.01 -61.99 21.35
C PHE A 100 -18.61 -63.46 21.15
N LEU A 101 -19.60 -64.35 21.23
CA LEU A 101 -19.43 -65.74 20.84
C LEU A 101 -19.39 -65.82 19.31
N ASP A 102 -18.33 -66.42 18.76
CA ASP A 102 -18.20 -66.63 17.32
C ASP A 102 -19.41 -67.41 16.78
N PRO A 103 -20.13 -66.89 15.76
CA PRO A 103 -21.31 -67.55 15.22
C PRO A 103 -21.06 -68.99 14.76
N SER A 104 -19.87 -69.29 14.22
CA SER A 104 -19.53 -70.63 13.77
C SER A 104 -19.43 -71.64 14.92
N LEU A 105 -18.85 -71.21 16.05
CA LEU A 105 -18.80 -71.98 17.29
C LEU A 105 -20.20 -72.13 17.90
N ALA A 106 -21.02 -71.08 17.87
CA ALA A 106 -22.40 -71.14 18.35
C ALA A 106 -23.23 -72.18 17.57
N THR A 107 -23.14 -72.18 16.24
CA THR A 107 -23.81 -73.19 15.39
C THR A 107 -23.31 -74.59 15.71
N SER A 108 -21.99 -74.77 15.85
CA SER A 108 -21.39 -76.08 16.18
C SER A 108 -21.87 -76.61 17.54
N LEU A 109 -22.02 -75.74 18.55
CA LEU A 109 -22.53 -76.10 19.88
C LEU A 109 -24.03 -76.48 19.83
N LEU A 110 -24.83 -75.78 19.03
CA LEU A 110 -26.25 -76.08 18.82
C LEU A 110 -26.43 -77.43 18.11
N GLU A 111 -25.66 -77.69 17.06
CA GLU A 111 -25.65 -78.99 16.36
C GLU A 111 -25.25 -80.12 17.32
N LYS A 112 -24.20 -79.89 18.13
CA LYS A 112 -23.77 -80.86 19.14
C LYS A 112 -24.85 -81.15 20.18
N GLN A 113 -25.52 -80.11 20.68
CA GLN A 113 -26.62 -80.25 21.63
C GLN A 113 -27.79 -81.04 21.02
N LEU A 114 -28.12 -80.77 19.76
CA LEU A 114 -29.15 -81.49 19.03
C LEU A 114 -28.79 -82.97 18.89
N ASP A 115 -27.54 -83.29 18.53
CA ASP A 115 -27.08 -84.67 18.38
C ASP A 115 -27.08 -85.44 19.71
N LEU A 116 -26.67 -84.80 20.81
CA LEU A 116 -26.73 -85.40 22.15
C LEU A 116 -28.18 -85.69 22.59
N SER A 117 -29.15 -84.89 22.14
CA SER A 117 -30.58 -85.10 22.45
C SER A 117 -31.19 -86.31 21.73
N LYS A 118 -30.65 -86.68 20.56
CA LYS A 118 -31.13 -87.84 19.76
C LYS A 118 -30.74 -89.17 20.37
N ILE A 119 -29.70 -89.20 21.20
CA ILE A 119 -29.17 -90.43 21.81
C ILE A 119 -30.09 -90.85 22.98
N LYS A 120 -31.11 -91.64 22.67
CA LYS A 120 -31.96 -92.31 23.67
C LYS A 120 -31.27 -93.57 24.18
N ASN A 121 -30.35 -93.42 25.14
CA ASN A 121 -29.72 -94.56 25.83
C ASN A 121 -30.65 -95.11 26.92
N THR A 122 -31.68 -95.85 26.52
CA THR A 122 -32.48 -96.65 27.45
C THR A 122 -31.77 -97.98 27.67
N CYS A 123 -31.23 -98.21 28.87
CA CYS A 123 -30.80 -99.55 29.27
C CYS A 123 -32.03 -100.44 29.43
N SER A 124 -32.11 -101.56 28.72
CA SER A 124 -33.23 -102.52 28.83
C SER A 124 -33.29 -103.25 30.18
N ALA A 125 -32.29 -103.11 31.04
CA ALA A 125 -32.30 -103.66 32.40
C ALA A 125 -33.01 -102.69 33.37
N HIS A 126 -34.34 -102.72 33.37
CA HIS A 126 -35.14 -102.09 34.44
C HIS A 126 -34.88 -102.81 35.77
N TYR A 127 -34.14 -102.17 36.68
CA TYR A 127 -34.07 -102.57 38.09
C TYR A 127 -35.43 -102.30 38.76
N SER A 128 -36.33 -103.29 38.77
CA SER A 128 -37.42 -103.34 39.75
C SER A 128 -36.90 -103.98 41.03
N ILE A 129 -36.88 -103.19 42.11
CA ILE A 129 -36.67 -103.67 43.48
C ILE A 129 -37.79 -104.69 43.79
N ARG A 130 -37.43 -105.98 43.88
CA ARG A 130 -38.35 -107.07 44.26
C ARG A 130 -38.66 -107.00 45.76
N SER A 131 -39.92 -106.80 46.10
CA SER A 131 -40.48 -107.05 47.44
C SER A 131 -40.72 -108.56 47.65
N ASN A 132 -40.43 -109.01 48.87
CA ASN A 132 -40.28 -110.40 49.33
C ASN A 132 -41.63 -111.13 49.56
N PRO A 133 -41.87 -112.33 49.00
CA PRO A 133 -43.09 -113.10 49.23
C PRO A 133 -42.85 -114.22 50.25
N ASN A 134 -43.07 -113.96 51.53
CA ASN A 134 -43.12 -115.02 52.56
C ASN A 134 -44.11 -114.64 53.67
N SER A 135 -45.38 -115.03 53.51
CA SER A 135 -46.27 -115.35 54.64
C SER A 135 -47.35 -116.36 54.23
N PRO A 136 -47.48 -117.52 54.91
CA PRO A 136 -48.58 -118.44 54.72
C PRO A 136 -49.56 -118.38 55.91
N SER A 137 -50.86 -118.56 55.66
CA SER A 137 -51.83 -118.89 56.72
C SER A 137 -52.81 -119.95 56.23
N ILE A 138 -52.86 -121.04 57.01
CA ILE A 138 -53.69 -122.25 56.88
C ILE A 138 -54.66 -122.24 58.08
N VAL A 139 -55.94 -122.57 57.88
CA VAL A 139 -56.86 -122.91 58.98
C VAL A 139 -57.61 -124.20 58.66
N SER A 140 -57.57 -125.12 59.63
CA SER A 140 -58.13 -126.48 59.63
C SER A 140 -59.38 -126.54 60.53
N ILE A 141 -60.40 -127.30 60.10
CA ILE A 141 -61.69 -127.50 60.78
C ILE A 141 -61.67 -128.85 61.51
N PHE A 142 -62.12 -128.92 62.77
CA PHE A 142 -62.45 -130.17 63.46
C PHE A 142 -63.85 -130.09 64.08
N GLU A 143 -64.60 -131.17 63.86
CA GLU A 143 -65.98 -131.42 64.27
C GLU A 143 -65.98 -132.38 65.48
N THR A 144 -66.79 -132.13 66.51
CA THR A 144 -66.90 -133.04 67.68
C THR A 144 -68.36 -133.32 68.02
N SER A 145 -68.65 -134.61 68.23
CA SER A 145 -69.98 -135.23 68.32
C SER A 145 -70.48 -135.48 69.75
N ALA A 146 -71.81 -135.55 69.85
CA ALA A 146 -72.61 -136.50 70.64
C ALA A 146 -72.95 -136.20 72.13
N THR A 147 -74.27 -136.00 72.30
CA THR A 147 -75.22 -136.34 73.38
C THR A 147 -74.78 -137.33 74.48
N PRO A 148 -75.10 -137.05 75.77
CA PRO A 148 -75.13 -138.06 76.81
C PRO A 148 -76.50 -138.73 76.99
N ASP A 149 -76.38 -140.01 77.33
CA ASP A 149 -77.36 -141.06 77.60
C ASP A 149 -78.19 -140.79 78.88
N ILE A 150 -79.52 -140.96 78.84
CA ILE A 150 -80.40 -140.82 80.01
C ILE A 150 -81.04 -142.17 80.32
N LYS A 151 -80.67 -142.75 81.47
CA LYS A 151 -81.41 -143.81 82.15
C LYS A 151 -81.72 -143.36 83.56
N THR A 152 -83.00 -143.19 83.91
CA THR A 152 -83.54 -143.57 85.23
C THR A 152 -85.06 -143.52 85.31
N ASN A 153 -85.60 -144.64 85.80
CA ASN A 153 -86.95 -144.93 86.29
C ASN A 153 -87.43 -143.94 87.37
N SER A 154 -88.62 -143.32 87.25
CA SER A 154 -89.42 -142.88 88.41
C SER A 154 -90.78 -142.28 87.99
N ARG A 155 -91.80 -142.47 88.83
CA ARG A 155 -93.24 -142.18 88.64
C ARG A 155 -93.62 -140.69 88.40
N ASP A 156 -92.66 -139.78 88.37
CA ASP A 156 -92.84 -138.32 88.25
C ASP A 156 -92.32 -137.75 86.92
N TRP A 157 -92.49 -138.49 85.83
CA TRP A 157 -92.07 -138.05 84.49
C TRP A 157 -92.75 -136.73 84.08
N ARG A 158 -93.95 -136.40 84.58
CA ARG A 158 -94.62 -135.12 84.28
C ARG A 158 -93.92 -133.92 84.93
N MET A 159 -93.48 -134.05 86.17
CA MET A 159 -92.71 -132.99 86.85
C MET A 159 -91.31 -132.86 86.24
N HIS A 160 -90.64 -133.99 85.96
CA HIS A 160 -89.35 -133.97 85.27
C HIS A 160 -89.45 -133.41 83.85
N LEU A 161 -90.51 -133.75 83.10
CA LEU A 161 -90.77 -133.17 81.79
C LEU A 161 -91.06 -131.67 81.91
N ARG A 162 -91.86 -131.23 82.89
CA ARG A 162 -92.12 -129.80 83.12
C ARG A 162 -90.84 -129.04 83.46
N GLU A 163 -90.02 -129.54 84.37
CA GLU A 163 -88.74 -128.92 84.71
C GLU A 163 -87.74 -128.98 83.56
N ALA A 164 -87.70 -130.08 82.80
CA ALA A 164 -86.87 -130.19 81.61
C ALA A 164 -87.33 -129.19 80.55
N MET A 165 -88.64 -129.03 80.31
CA MET A 165 -89.18 -128.04 79.39
C MET A 165 -88.95 -126.61 79.87
N LEU A 166 -89.03 -126.32 81.17
CA LEU A 166 -88.69 -124.99 81.72
C LEU A 166 -87.19 -124.70 81.64
N ARG A 167 -86.33 -125.68 81.92
CA ARG A 167 -84.87 -125.58 81.74
C ARG A 167 -84.49 -125.46 80.26
N ASP A 168 -85.22 -126.12 79.37
CA ASP A 168 -85.02 -126.01 77.93
C ASP A 168 -85.46 -124.65 77.41
N ALA A 169 -86.65 -124.17 77.80
CA ALA A 169 -87.12 -122.83 77.49
C ALA A 169 -86.18 -121.74 78.05
N GLY A 170 -85.66 -121.91 79.26
CA GLY A 170 -84.65 -121.03 79.84
C GLY A 170 -83.35 -121.01 79.03
N ARG A 171 -82.80 -122.18 78.69
CA ARG A 171 -81.60 -122.30 77.85
C ARG A 171 -81.81 -121.73 76.44
N GLN A 172 -82.96 -121.99 75.83
CA GLN A 172 -83.31 -121.42 74.53
C GLN A 172 -83.40 -119.89 74.61
N ASN A 173 -83.97 -119.34 75.68
CA ASN A 173 -84.02 -117.89 75.89
C ASN A 173 -82.61 -117.31 76.11
N ASP A 174 -81.75 -117.95 76.91
CA ASP A 174 -80.37 -117.51 77.11
C ASP A 174 -79.55 -117.54 75.81
N VAL A 175 -79.74 -118.57 74.98
CA VAL A 175 -79.15 -118.64 73.64
C VAL A 175 -79.65 -117.49 72.76
N ILE A 176 -80.96 -117.23 72.75
CA ILE A 176 -81.54 -116.11 71.98
C ILE A 176 -80.94 -114.77 72.46
N ILE A 177 -80.85 -114.54 73.78
CA ILE A 177 -80.28 -113.31 74.35
C ILE A 177 -78.80 -113.18 73.98
N ALA A 178 -78.03 -114.26 74.06
CA ALA A 178 -76.62 -114.26 73.67
C ALA A 178 -76.43 -113.97 72.18
N GLU A 179 -77.22 -114.61 71.31
CA GLU A 179 -77.24 -114.37 69.86
C GLU A 179 -77.62 -112.92 69.54
N VAL A 180 -78.68 -112.40 70.15
CA VAL A 180 -79.06 -110.97 70.00
C VAL A 180 -77.93 -110.06 70.47
N GLY A 181 -77.28 -110.37 71.59
CA GLY A 181 -76.13 -109.61 72.08
C GLY A 181 -74.92 -109.66 71.15
N MET A 182 -74.68 -110.78 70.46
CA MET A 182 -73.65 -110.88 69.41
C MET A 182 -74.03 -110.06 68.18
N ILE A 183 -75.29 -110.13 67.73
CA ILE A 183 -75.79 -109.34 66.61
C ILE A 183 -75.68 -107.84 66.91
N CYS A 184 -76.07 -107.38 68.12
CA CYS A 184 -75.94 -105.98 68.51
C CYS A 184 -74.49 -105.51 68.50
N ARG A 185 -73.55 -106.29 69.08
CA ARG A 185 -72.13 -105.95 69.05
C ARG A 185 -71.55 -105.96 67.63
N ASP A 186 -71.96 -106.89 66.77
CA ASP A 186 -71.56 -106.89 65.37
C ASP A 186 -72.06 -105.64 64.64
N LEU A 187 -73.32 -105.24 64.87
CA LEU A 187 -73.88 -104.01 64.33
C LEU A 187 -73.15 -102.77 64.85
N GLU A 188 -72.82 -102.71 66.14
CA GLU A 188 -72.01 -101.62 66.71
C GLU A 188 -70.61 -101.55 66.07
N ILE A 189 -69.92 -102.70 65.96
CA ILE A 189 -68.61 -102.79 65.31
C ILE A 189 -68.70 -102.38 63.84
N ARG A 190 -69.79 -102.71 63.13
CA ARG A 190 -70.01 -102.30 61.75
C ARG A 190 -70.32 -100.81 61.63
N CYS A 191 -71.12 -100.26 62.53
CA CYS A 191 -71.39 -98.82 62.58
C CYS A 191 -70.09 -98.02 62.79
N ASP A 192 -69.22 -98.47 63.69
CA ASP A 192 -67.96 -97.80 63.99
C ASP A 192 -66.85 -98.09 62.96
N GLY A 193 -66.76 -99.34 62.49
CA GLY A 193 -65.67 -99.80 61.62
C GLY A 193 -65.93 -99.62 60.14
N VAL A 194 -67.19 -99.49 59.71
CA VAL A 194 -67.57 -99.36 58.29
C VAL A 194 -68.38 -98.10 58.05
N GLU A 195 -69.49 -97.90 58.75
CA GLU A 195 -70.40 -96.79 58.42
C GLU A 195 -69.84 -95.42 58.77
N LYS A 196 -69.13 -95.28 59.89
CA LYS A 196 -68.48 -94.02 60.26
C LYS A 196 -67.36 -93.64 59.28
N PRO A 197 -66.38 -94.51 58.95
CA PRO A 197 -65.41 -94.20 57.91
C PRO A 197 -66.04 -93.90 56.55
N LEU A 198 -67.15 -94.57 56.21
CA LEU A 198 -67.88 -94.29 54.97
C LEU A 198 -68.45 -92.87 54.97
N ARG A 199 -69.10 -92.45 56.05
CA ARG A 199 -69.61 -91.07 56.20
C ARG A 199 -68.48 -90.03 56.16
N ASP A 200 -67.37 -90.30 56.82
CA ASP A 200 -66.20 -89.40 56.82
C ASP A 200 -65.61 -89.25 55.40
N GLU A 201 -65.55 -90.35 54.63
CA GLU A 201 -65.07 -90.32 53.25
C GLU A 201 -66.10 -89.69 52.28
N GLU A 202 -67.40 -89.87 52.50
CA GLU A 202 -68.45 -89.16 51.78
C GLU A 202 -68.36 -87.64 51.99
N GLU A 203 -68.18 -87.20 53.24
CA GLU A 203 -67.96 -85.78 53.57
C GLU A 203 -66.68 -85.25 52.90
N ARG A 204 -65.60 -86.03 52.92
CA ARG A 204 -64.35 -85.67 52.26
C ARG A 204 -64.52 -85.58 50.74
N SER A 205 -65.23 -86.52 50.13
CA SER A 205 -65.52 -86.50 48.70
C SER A 205 -66.36 -85.30 48.32
N GLU A 206 -67.31 -84.88 49.15
CA GLU A 206 -68.12 -83.70 48.86
C GLU A 206 -67.30 -82.41 48.99
N LYS A 207 -66.43 -82.31 50.00
CA LYS A 207 -65.47 -81.19 50.12
C LYS A 207 -64.57 -81.08 48.89
N LEU A 208 -63.98 -82.20 48.45
CA LEU A 208 -63.14 -82.22 47.25
C LEU A 208 -63.92 -81.85 45.97
N ARG A 209 -65.18 -82.29 45.85
CA ARG A 209 -66.05 -81.88 44.73
C ARG A 209 -66.32 -80.39 44.75
N GLN A 210 -66.53 -79.79 45.92
CA GLN A 210 -66.72 -78.36 46.04
C GLN A 210 -65.44 -77.60 45.70
N GLU A 211 -64.28 -78.05 46.19
CA GLU A 211 -62.97 -77.46 45.83
C GLU A 211 -62.71 -77.54 44.32
N ILE A 212 -63.05 -78.65 43.67
CA ILE A 212 -62.95 -78.78 42.20
C ILE A 212 -63.83 -77.75 41.51
N LYS A 213 -65.10 -77.61 41.91
CA LYS A 213 -66.00 -76.60 41.32
C LYS A 213 -65.49 -75.17 41.51
N ASP A 214 -64.99 -74.85 42.69
CA ASP A 214 -64.45 -73.53 42.99
C ASP A 214 -63.19 -73.23 42.16
N LEU A 215 -62.33 -74.24 41.96
CA LEU A 215 -61.16 -74.14 41.08
C LEU A 215 -61.54 -74.03 39.61
N GLU A 216 -62.55 -74.77 39.15
CA GLU A 216 -63.08 -74.69 37.79
C GLU A 216 -63.65 -73.28 37.51
N ALA A 217 -64.43 -72.73 38.44
CA ALA A 217 -64.98 -71.38 38.32
C ALA A 217 -63.87 -70.30 38.27
N ARG A 218 -62.84 -70.43 39.11
CA ARG A 218 -61.68 -69.52 39.08
C ARG A 218 -60.88 -69.64 37.79
N LEU A 219 -60.72 -70.86 37.27
CA LEU A 219 -60.05 -71.08 36.00
C LEU A 219 -60.84 -70.45 34.85
N GLU A 220 -62.17 -70.58 34.86
CA GLU A 220 -63.04 -69.95 33.87
C GLU A 220 -62.92 -68.42 33.91
N GLU A 221 -62.98 -67.80 35.09
CA GLU A 221 -62.76 -66.36 35.28
C GLU A 221 -61.38 -65.90 34.76
N GLU A 222 -60.30 -66.59 35.14
CA GLU A 222 -58.95 -66.28 34.64
C GLU A 222 -58.84 -66.44 33.11
N THR A 223 -59.57 -67.40 32.51
CA THR A 223 -59.57 -67.58 31.06
C THR A 223 -60.34 -66.49 30.33
N GLU A 224 -61.46 -66.01 30.88
CA GLU A 224 -62.22 -64.89 30.33
C GLU A 224 -61.43 -63.58 30.43
N GLU A 225 -60.79 -63.33 31.58
CA GLU A 225 -59.88 -62.19 31.77
C GLU A 225 -58.73 -62.22 30.76
N ARG A 226 -58.09 -63.37 30.57
CA ARG A 226 -57.05 -63.54 29.55
C ARG A 226 -57.56 -63.31 28.14
N SER A 227 -58.77 -63.78 27.82
CA SER A 227 -59.37 -63.57 26.49
C SER A 227 -59.60 -62.09 26.23
N SER A 228 -60.19 -61.36 27.18
CA SER A 228 -60.44 -59.91 27.06
C SER A 228 -59.15 -59.10 26.95
N LEU A 229 -58.11 -59.48 27.71
CA LEU A 229 -56.78 -58.86 27.59
C LEU A 229 -56.16 -59.15 26.21
N ASN A 230 -56.28 -60.38 25.71
CA ASN A 230 -55.74 -60.74 24.40
C ASN A 230 -56.45 -59.96 23.28
N GLU A 231 -57.77 -59.81 23.33
CA GLU A 231 -58.53 -58.97 22.40
C GLU A 231 -58.06 -57.51 22.42
N THR A 232 -57.80 -56.96 23.61
CA THR A 232 -57.27 -55.59 23.77
C THR A 232 -55.88 -55.46 23.14
N LEU A 233 -54.97 -56.40 23.42
CA LEU A 233 -53.63 -56.42 22.85
C LEU A 233 -53.63 -56.61 21.33
N GLU A 234 -54.56 -57.41 20.80
CA GLU A 234 -54.75 -57.57 19.36
C GLU A 234 -55.22 -56.27 18.71
N HIS A 235 -56.15 -55.55 19.35
CA HIS A 235 -56.60 -54.25 18.88
C HIS A 235 -55.46 -53.21 18.87
N GLU A 236 -54.70 -53.11 19.97
CA GLU A 236 -53.53 -52.22 20.05
C GLU A 236 -52.48 -52.59 18.99
N ARG A 237 -52.21 -53.88 18.78
CA ARG A 237 -51.30 -54.36 17.73
C ARG A 237 -51.75 -53.93 16.35
N GLU A 238 -53.03 -54.02 16.05
CA GLU A 238 -53.60 -53.58 14.77
C GLU A 238 -53.54 -52.06 14.61
N GLU A 239 -53.81 -51.30 15.66
CA GLU A 239 -53.68 -49.83 15.66
C GLU A 239 -52.23 -49.41 15.38
N PHE A 240 -51.26 -50.03 16.05
CA PHE A 240 -49.84 -49.77 15.80
C PHE A 240 -49.42 -50.17 14.40
N LYS A 241 -49.93 -51.29 13.89
CA LYS A 241 -49.67 -51.71 12.50
C LYS A 241 -50.19 -50.66 11.52
N TYR A 242 -51.42 -50.17 11.69
CA TYR A 242 -51.98 -49.12 10.84
C TYR A 242 -51.15 -47.82 10.90
N LYS A 243 -50.73 -47.40 12.09
CA LYS A 243 -49.84 -46.24 12.25
C LYS A 243 -48.50 -46.44 11.54
N LEU A 244 -47.89 -47.61 11.69
CA LEU A 244 -46.62 -47.96 11.05
C LEU A 244 -46.74 -47.96 9.53
N ASP A 245 -47.82 -48.54 8.99
CA ASP A 245 -48.11 -48.55 7.55
C ASP A 245 -48.31 -47.12 7.01
N GLY A 246 -49.01 -46.26 7.78
CA GLY A 246 -49.18 -44.84 7.46
C GLY A 246 -47.88 -44.05 7.45
N GLU A 247 -47.00 -44.24 8.44
CA GLU A 247 -45.68 -43.59 8.46
C GLU A 247 -44.75 -44.14 7.36
N ASN A 248 -44.84 -45.43 7.03
CA ASN A 248 -44.12 -46.04 5.91
C ASN A 248 -44.57 -45.48 4.56
N GLU A 249 -45.86 -45.19 4.37
CA GLU A 249 -46.36 -44.52 3.16
C GLU A 249 -45.79 -43.09 3.06
N LYS A 250 -45.88 -42.30 4.15
CA LYS A 250 -45.29 -40.95 4.19
C LYS A 250 -43.79 -40.97 3.90
N ALA A 251 -43.06 -41.94 4.45
CA ALA A 251 -41.64 -42.11 4.17
C ALA A 251 -41.39 -42.38 2.67
N ARG A 252 -42.19 -43.26 2.05
CA ARG A 252 -42.13 -43.53 0.60
C ARG A 252 -42.43 -42.29 -0.24
N GLU A 253 -43.44 -41.50 0.12
CA GLU A 253 -43.75 -40.23 -0.54
C GLU A 253 -42.60 -39.23 -0.45
N LEU A 254 -41.99 -39.08 0.74
CA LEU A 254 -40.83 -38.21 0.95
C LEU A 254 -39.61 -38.68 0.14
N PHE A 255 -39.33 -39.97 0.08
CA PHE A 255 -38.25 -40.50 -0.76
C PHE A 255 -38.52 -40.28 -2.25
N SER A 256 -39.77 -40.43 -2.71
CA SER A 256 -40.14 -40.09 -4.08
C SER A 256 -39.89 -38.60 -4.36
N ARG A 257 -40.29 -37.73 -3.43
CA ARG A 257 -40.08 -36.27 -3.57
C ARG A 257 -38.61 -35.88 -3.57
N ILE A 258 -37.78 -36.54 -2.76
CA ILE A 258 -36.32 -36.35 -2.77
C ILE A 258 -35.78 -36.75 -4.15
N GLY A 259 -36.18 -37.90 -4.69
CA GLY A 259 -35.75 -38.34 -6.03
C GLY A 259 -36.19 -37.40 -7.16
N ASP A 260 -37.38 -36.79 -7.06
CA ASP A 260 -37.82 -35.73 -7.98
C ASP A 260 -36.91 -34.49 -7.90
N LEU A 261 -36.66 -34.00 -6.69
CA LEU A 261 -35.81 -32.82 -6.46
C LEU A 261 -34.36 -33.05 -6.90
N GLU A 262 -33.81 -34.25 -6.69
CA GLU A 262 -32.48 -34.62 -7.17
C GLU A 262 -32.41 -34.60 -8.70
N ARG A 263 -33.45 -35.09 -9.39
CA ARG A 263 -33.56 -35.00 -10.86
C ARG A 263 -33.67 -33.56 -11.35
N GLU A 264 -34.50 -32.74 -10.70
CA GLU A 264 -34.63 -31.31 -11.03
C GLU A 264 -33.29 -30.58 -10.84
N LEU A 265 -32.60 -30.85 -9.74
CA LEU A 265 -31.30 -30.26 -9.43
C LEU A 265 -30.23 -30.69 -10.43
N GLN A 266 -30.20 -31.96 -10.82
CA GLN A 266 -29.30 -32.45 -11.86
C GLN A 266 -29.57 -31.79 -13.21
N THR A 267 -30.85 -31.70 -13.61
CA THR A 267 -31.25 -31.01 -14.85
C THR A 267 -30.82 -29.54 -14.83
N ALA A 268 -31.02 -28.84 -13.71
CA ALA A 268 -30.60 -27.45 -13.55
C ALA A 268 -29.07 -27.28 -13.60
N ARG A 269 -28.30 -28.24 -13.05
CA ARG A 269 -26.83 -28.26 -13.15
C ARG A 269 -26.36 -28.45 -14.58
N ASP A 270 -26.95 -29.40 -15.30
CA ASP A 270 -26.60 -29.68 -16.69
C ASP A 270 -26.92 -28.48 -17.58
N GLU A 271 -28.08 -27.85 -17.39
CA GLU A 271 -28.45 -26.63 -18.09
C GLU A 271 -27.51 -25.45 -17.76
N ALA A 272 -27.17 -25.25 -16.48
CA ALA A 272 -26.22 -24.22 -16.07
C ALA A 272 -24.80 -24.49 -16.60
N SER A 273 -24.42 -25.76 -16.79
CA SER A 273 -23.15 -26.14 -17.43
C SER A 273 -23.20 -25.83 -18.93
N ARG A 274 -24.30 -26.16 -19.60
CA ARG A 274 -24.53 -25.87 -21.02
C ARG A 274 -24.47 -24.37 -21.30
N VAL A 275 -25.21 -23.57 -20.55
CA VAL A 275 -25.23 -22.10 -20.69
C VAL A 275 -23.84 -21.50 -20.44
N ARG A 276 -23.07 -22.02 -19.47
CA ARG A 276 -21.69 -21.57 -19.25
C ARG A 276 -20.78 -21.89 -20.43
N SER A 277 -20.88 -23.10 -20.99
CA SER A 277 -20.11 -23.49 -22.19
C SER A 277 -20.46 -22.60 -23.37
N GLU A 278 -21.75 -22.42 -23.66
CA GLU A 278 -22.23 -21.57 -24.75
C GLU A 278 -21.80 -20.11 -24.58
N SER A 279 -21.88 -19.57 -23.35
CA SER A 279 -21.42 -18.22 -23.04
C SER A 279 -19.89 -18.08 -23.19
N GLN A 280 -19.13 -19.11 -22.83
CA GLN A 280 -17.68 -19.10 -22.97
C GLN A 280 -17.28 -19.15 -24.45
N GLU A 281 -17.89 -20.03 -25.24
CA GLU A 281 -17.66 -20.09 -26.69
C GLU A 281 -18.06 -18.78 -27.38
N ALA A 282 -19.17 -18.15 -26.99
CA ALA A 282 -19.60 -16.86 -27.51
C ALA A 282 -18.58 -15.75 -27.15
N PHE A 283 -18.06 -15.76 -25.92
CA PHE A 283 -17.04 -14.82 -25.48
C PHE A 283 -15.72 -15.02 -26.23
N GLU A 284 -15.25 -16.25 -26.38
CA GLU A 284 -14.03 -16.59 -27.14
C GLU A 284 -14.16 -16.17 -28.61
N LYS A 285 -15.33 -16.38 -29.21
CA LYS A 285 -15.63 -15.90 -30.57
C LYS A 285 -15.60 -14.38 -30.67
N LEU A 286 -16.18 -13.66 -29.71
CA LEU A 286 -16.17 -12.21 -29.68
C LEU A 286 -14.75 -11.65 -29.47
N ASP A 287 -13.98 -12.26 -28.58
CA ASP A 287 -12.58 -11.90 -28.33
C ASP A 287 -11.71 -12.16 -29.57
N ALA A 288 -11.90 -13.28 -30.26
CA ALA A 288 -11.23 -13.56 -31.52
C ALA A 288 -11.60 -12.54 -32.61
N GLN A 289 -12.88 -12.15 -32.71
CA GLN A 289 -13.33 -11.11 -33.63
C GLN A 289 -12.71 -9.74 -33.30
N HIS A 290 -12.69 -9.37 -32.03
CA HIS A 290 -12.09 -8.11 -31.58
C HIS A 290 -10.58 -8.08 -31.84
N LYS A 291 -9.87 -9.19 -31.58
CA LYS A 291 -8.43 -9.32 -31.92
C LYS A 291 -8.20 -9.19 -33.43
N ALA A 292 -9.02 -9.83 -34.26
CA ALA A 292 -8.92 -9.72 -35.71
C ALA A 292 -9.18 -8.28 -36.19
N GLU A 293 -10.18 -7.61 -35.60
CA GLU A 293 -10.50 -6.21 -35.88
C GLU A 293 -9.34 -5.27 -35.50
N MET A 294 -8.74 -5.45 -34.31
CA MET A 294 -7.58 -4.68 -33.86
C MET A 294 -6.37 -4.87 -34.78
N VAL A 295 -6.14 -6.09 -35.27
CA VAL A 295 -5.10 -6.35 -36.27
C VAL A 295 -5.42 -5.64 -37.59
N ARG A 296 -6.69 -5.69 -38.05
CA ARG A 296 -7.11 -4.99 -39.27
C ARG A 296 -6.91 -3.48 -39.15
N ILE A 297 -7.39 -2.86 -38.06
CA ILE A 297 -7.19 -1.43 -37.77
C ILE A 297 -5.69 -1.11 -37.68
N GLY A 298 -4.89 -2.00 -37.08
CA GLY A 298 -3.44 -1.85 -37.02
C GLY A 298 -2.79 -1.82 -38.39
N ILE A 299 -3.18 -2.72 -39.29
CA ILE A 299 -2.71 -2.76 -40.69
C ILE A 299 -3.16 -1.50 -41.44
N GLU A 300 -4.46 -1.16 -41.41
CA GLU A 300 -5.00 0.04 -42.07
C GLU A 300 -4.30 1.32 -41.59
N SER A 301 -4.08 1.46 -40.27
CA SER A 301 -3.33 2.59 -39.71
C SER A 301 -1.87 2.59 -40.16
N GLN A 302 -1.24 1.43 -40.27
CA GLN A 302 0.14 1.32 -40.74
C GLN A 302 0.24 1.71 -42.23
N GLU A 303 -0.68 1.23 -43.07
CA GLU A 303 -0.75 1.60 -44.49
C GLU A 303 -0.97 3.11 -44.68
N VAL A 304 -1.84 3.73 -43.87
CA VAL A 304 -2.04 5.19 -43.87
C VAL A 304 -0.75 5.93 -43.47
N LEU A 305 -0.07 5.47 -42.42
CA LEU A 305 1.19 6.07 -41.97
C LEU A 305 2.32 5.89 -42.99
N GLU A 306 2.41 4.74 -43.64
CA GLU A 306 3.36 4.47 -44.71
C GLU A 306 3.04 5.31 -45.96
N GLY A 307 1.76 5.48 -46.30
CA GLY A 307 1.31 6.37 -47.36
C GLY A 307 1.67 7.83 -47.10
N LEU A 308 1.40 8.33 -45.89
CA LEU A 308 1.81 9.67 -45.44
C LEU A 308 3.33 9.83 -45.46
N ARG A 309 4.07 8.83 -44.99
CA ARG A 309 5.54 8.85 -45.00
C ARG A 309 6.08 8.89 -46.43
N SER A 310 5.56 8.05 -47.32
CA SER A 310 5.96 8.04 -48.73
C SER A 310 5.61 9.35 -49.43
N SER A 311 4.45 9.94 -49.13
CA SER A 311 4.05 11.26 -49.64
C SER A 311 5.00 12.35 -49.14
N HIS A 312 5.31 12.34 -47.85
CA HIS A 312 6.23 13.31 -47.26
C HIS A 312 7.66 13.16 -47.78
N GLU A 313 8.15 11.93 -47.98
CA GLU A 313 9.43 11.67 -48.61
C GLU A 313 9.46 12.16 -50.07
N ALA A 314 8.36 12.00 -50.82
CA ALA A 314 8.25 12.54 -52.17
C ALA A 314 8.28 14.07 -52.17
N GLU A 315 7.55 14.72 -51.25
CA GLU A 315 7.60 16.18 -51.06
C GLU A 315 9.00 16.65 -50.67
N LEU A 316 9.68 15.97 -49.74
CA LEU A 316 11.06 16.28 -49.35
C LEU A 316 12.02 16.17 -50.53
N ARG A 317 11.88 15.11 -51.35
CA ARG A 317 12.70 14.97 -52.57
C ARG A 317 12.38 16.07 -53.58
N GLN A 318 11.12 16.45 -53.74
CA GLN A 318 10.73 17.55 -54.62
C GLN A 318 11.30 18.88 -54.14
N VAL A 319 11.14 19.23 -52.86
CA VAL A 319 11.69 20.44 -52.27
C VAL A 319 13.22 20.45 -52.36
N HIS A 320 13.86 19.31 -52.13
CA HIS A 320 15.31 19.19 -52.30
C HIS A 320 15.71 19.42 -53.75
N HIS A 321 14.98 18.83 -54.71
CA HIS A 321 15.23 19.03 -56.14
C HIS A 321 15.04 20.49 -56.55
N ASP A 322 13.92 21.12 -56.16
CA ASP A 322 13.61 22.51 -56.45
C ASP A 322 14.63 23.46 -55.80
N SER A 323 15.06 23.17 -54.56
CA SER A 323 16.10 23.93 -53.87
C SER A 323 17.46 23.78 -54.55
N GLN A 324 17.79 22.60 -55.03
CA GLN A 324 19.03 22.33 -55.75
C GLN A 324 19.04 23.02 -57.12
N GLU A 325 17.92 23.00 -57.85
CA GLU A 325 17.75 23.73 -59.10
C GLU A 325 17.81 25.26 -58.88
N ALA A 326 17.21 25.76 -57.81
CA ALA A 326 17.29 27.18 -57.43
C ALA A 326 18.72 27.58 -57.06
N LEU A 327 19.46 26.72 -56.34
CA LEU A 327 20.87 26.93 -56.04
C LEU A 327 21.73 26.92 -57.30
N GLU A 328 21.46 26.02 -58.24
CA GLU A 328 22.16 25.98 -59.53
C GLU A 328 21.90 27.25 -60.34
N LYS A 329 20.64 27.68 -60.45
CA LYS A 329 20.25 28.95 -61.12
C LYS A 329 20.90 30.16 -60.45
N LEU A 330 20.87 30.22 -59.12
CA LEU A 330 21.50 31.31 -58.35
C LEU A 330 23.03 31.29 -58.53
N SER A 331 23.66 30.11 -58.52
CA SER A 331 25.10 29.96 -58.73
C SER A 331 25.52 30.36 -60.15
N ALA A 332 24.68 30.06 -61.16
CA ALA A 332 24.90 30.48 -62.53
C ALA A 332 24.73 31.99 -62.69
N SER A 333 23.71 32.58 -62.07
CA SER A 333 23.51 34.04 -62.01
C SER A 333 24.68 34.73 -61.34
N HIS A 334 25.12 34.26 -60.17
CA HIS A 334 26.28 34.80 -59.48
C HIS A 334 27.57 34.64 -60.29
N LYS A 335 27.77 33.52 -61.01
CA LYS A 335 28.91 33.37 -61.91
C LYS A 335 28.86 34.37 -63.07
N ALA A 336 27.69 34.61 -63.64
CA ALA A 336 27.49 35.58 -64.71
C ALA A 336 27.72 37.02 -64.22
N GLU A 337 27.16 37.40 -63.07
CA GLU A 337 27.38 38.69 -62.41
C GLU A 337 28.86 38.89 -62.05
N ARG A 338 29.52 37.87 -61.52
CA ARG A 338 30.94 37.96 -61.16
C ARG A 338 31.82 38.10 -62.39
N LYS A 339 31.47 37.45 -63.51
CA LYS A 339 32.16 37.63 -64.80
C LYS A 339 31.95 39.04 -65.35
N ALA A 340 30.71 39.56 -65.33
CA ALA A 340 30.41 40.93 -65.75
C ALA A 340 31.10 41.97 -64.86
N ALA A 341 31.13 41.76 -63.54
CA ALA A 341 31.84 42.62 -62.61
C ALA A 341 33.36 42.56 -62.80
N GLN A 342 33.92 41.39 -63.15
CA GLN A 342 35.33 41.24 -63.48
C GLN A 342 35.67 41.97 -64.78
N GLU A 343 34.84 41.85 -65.83
CA GLU A 343 35.03 42.56 -67.10
C GLU A 343 34.98 44.08 -66.91
N VAL A 344 34.04 44.58 -66.10
CA VAL A 344 33.96 46.01 -65.71
C VAL A 344 35.17 46.43 -64.88
N ALA A 345 35.63 45.59 -63.95
CA ALA A 345 36.82 45.87 -63.14
C ALA A 345 38.10 45.89 -63.99
N ASP A 346 38.22 45.01 -65.00
CA ASP A 346 39.35 44.95 -65.91
C ASP A 346 39.34 46.15 -66.88
N GLU A 347 38.18 46.59 -67.37
CA GLU A 347 38.04 47.85 -68.13
C GLU A 347 38.38 49.09 -67.29
N LEU A 348 37.92 49.15 -66.04
CA LEU A 348 38.27 50.22 -65.11
C LEU A 348 39.76 50.19 -64.74
N ALA A 349 40.36 49.02 -64.58
CA ALA A 349 41.78 48.88 -64.30
C ALA A 349 42.63 49.33 -65.49
N LEU A 350 42.25 48.98 -66.72
CA LEU A 350 42.91 49.46 -67.94
C LEU A 350 42.78 50.98 -68.08
N GLY A 351 41.58 51.53 -67.85
CA GLY A 351 41.37 52.98 -67.83
C GLY A 351 42.15 53.69 -66.71
N HIS A 352 42.28 53.07 -65.54
CA HIS A 352 43.06 53.61 -64.42
C HIS A 352 44.57 53.57 -64.72
N ILE A 353 45.08 52.54 -65.39
CA ILE A 353 46.47 52.45 -65.85
C ILE A 353 46.77 53.54 -66.89
N GLU A 354 45.85 53.81 -67.80
CA GLU A 354 46.02 54.87 -68.81
C GLU A 354 46.03 56.27 -68.19
N VAL A 355 45.16 56.52 -67.20
CA VAL A 355 45.17 57.76 -66.40
C VAL A 355 46.43 57.86 -65.53
N LEU A 356 46.93 56.74 -64.98
CA LEU A 356 48.18 56.74 -64.21
C LEU A 356 49.39 57.03 -65.10
N ASN A 357 49.45 56.52 -66.33
CA ASN A 357 50.52 56.85 -67.28
C ASN A 357 50.50 58.33 -67.67
N GLN A 358 49.32 58.90 -67.95
CA GLN A 358 49.18 60.33 -68.23
C GLN A 358 49.57 61.20 -67.03
N ARG A 359 49.25 60.75 -65.81
CA ARG A 359 49.67 61.44 -64.57
C ARG A 359 51.17 61.29 -64.31
N GLN A 360 51.75 60.14 -64.61
CA GLN A 360 53.19 59.89 -64.43
C GLN A 360 54.01 60.75 -65.41
N GLU A 361 53.58 60.87 -66.66
CA GLU A 361 54.19 61.78 -67.64
C GLU A 361 54.10 63.24 -67.18
N ALA A 362 52.94 63.67 -66.67
CA ALA A 362 52.76 65.03 -66.12
C ALA A 362 53.59 65.27 -64.84
N ILE A 363 53.79 64.25 -64.00
CA ILE A 363 54.65 64.33 -62.80
C ILE A 363 56.12 64.47 -63.22
N GLU A 364 56.59 63.71 -64.21
CA GLU A 364 57.96 63.80 -64.71
C GLU A 364 58.25 65.17 -65.35
N GLU A 365 57.27 65.74 -66.05
CA GLU A 365 57.35 67.08 -66.63
C GLU A 365 57.33 68.18 -65.54
N LEU A 366 56.54 68.01 -64.49
CA LEU A 366 56.55 68.91 -63.33
C LEU A 366 57.82 68.76 -62.49
N GLU A 367 58.38 67.56 -62.33
CA GLU A 367 59.61 67.32 -61.57
C GLU A 367 60.85 67.89 -62.29
N THR A 368 60.86 67.91 -63.62
CA THR A 368 61.92 68.56 -64.40
C THR A 368 61.82 70.09 -64.30
N GLN A 369 60.60 70.64 -64.31
CA GLN A 369 60.37 72.06 -64.02
C GLN A 369 60.73 72.44 -62.58
N ASN A 370 60.37 71.61 -61.60
CA ASN A 370 60.62 71.88 -60.19
C ASN A 370 62.12 71.83 -59.87
N ARG A 371 62.88 70.87 -60.46
CA ARG A 371 64.35 70.84 -60.35
C ARG A 371 65.02 72.07 -60.97
N SER A 372 64.48 72.59 -62.08
CA SER A 372 64.97 73.83 -62.70
C SER A 372 64.68 75.06 -61.83
N LEU A 373 63.50 75.11 -61.20
CA LEU A 373 63.10 76.22 -60.32
C LEU A 373 63.81 76.17 -58.97
N GLU A 374 64.06 74.98 -58.40
CA GLU A 374 64.88 74.81 -57.20
C GLU A 374 66.32 75.26 -57.45
N GLN A 375 66.93 74.88 -58.58
CA GLN A 375 68.26 75.38 -58.95
C GLN A 375 68.30 76.90 -59.16
N GLN A 376 67.23 77.52 -59.66
CA GLN A 376 67.12 78.97 -59.71
C GLN A 376 66.91 79.59 -58.32
N SER A 377 66.11 78.97 -57.47
CA SER A 377 65.86 79.43 -56.10
C SER A 377 67.12 79.39 -55.26
N ASP A 378 67.92 78.33 -55.35
CA ASP A 378 69.15 78.18 -54.59
C ASP A 378 70.24 79.16 -55.06
N ARG A 379 70.36 79.39 -56.38
CA ARG A 379 71.24 80.45 -56.93
C ARG A 379 70.84 81.85 -56.47
N LEU A 380 69.53 82.13 -56.41
CA LEU A 380 69.03 83.41 -55.91
C LEU A 380 69.20 83.53 -54.39
N ARG A 381 69.09 82.42 -53.65
CA ARG A 381 69.25 82.38 -52.20
C ARG A 381 70.72 82.61 -51.79
N GLU A 382 71.68 81.98 -52.47
CA GLU A 382 73.11 82.24 -52.31
C GLU A 382 73.48 83.70 -52.63
N ALA A 383 72.95 84.26 -53.72
CA ALA A 383 73.17 85.67 -54.06
C ALA A 383 72.58 86.65 -53.03
N LEU A 384 71.42 86.32 -52.44
CA LEU A 384 70.77 87.14 -51.40
C LEU A 384 71.49 87.03 -50.05
N GLU A 385 72.10 85.89 -49.74
CA GLU A 385 72.83 85.68 -48.49
C GLU A 385 74.21 86.36 -48.52
N GLU A 386 74.86 86.40 -49.68
CA GLU A 386 76.08 87.17 -49.92
C GLU A 386 75.81 88.68 -49.82
N GLN A 387 74.73 89.17 -50.44
CA GLN A 387 74.33 90.58 -50.34
C GLN A 387 73.89 90.98 -48.91
N ARG A 388 73.28 90.06 -48.15
CA ARG A 388 72.92 90.29 -46.74
C ARG A 388 74.15 90.41 -45.84
N LYS A 389 75.21 89.65 -46.09
CA LYS A 389 76.48 89.78 -45.34
C LYS A 389 77.17 91.11 -45.64
N GLU A 390 77.13 91.58 -46.89
CA GLU A 390 77.65 92.89 -47.27
C GLU A 390 76.84 94.06 -46.68
N ASN A 391 75.50 93.95 -46.65
CA ASN A 391 74.64 94.95 -46.00
C ASN A 391 74.78 94.96 -44.48
N HIS A 392 74.95 93.81 -43.81
CA HIS A 392 75.17 93.79 -42.37
C HIS A 392 76.50 94.43 -41.97
N ALA A 393 77.56 94.24 -42.78
CA ALA A 393 78.84 94.91 -42.58
C ALA A 393 78.79 96.43 -42.85
N ALA A 394 77.92 96.88 -43.77
CA ALA A 394 77.65 98.30 -44.00
C ALA A 394 76.81 98.92 -42.86
N ASP A 395 75.77 98.23 -42.39
CA ASP A 395 74.89 98.68 -41.30
C ASP A 395 75.63 98.80 -39.97
N GLU A 396 76.55 97.88 -39.63
CA GLU A 396 77.41 98.03 -38.43
C GLU A 396 78.38 99.21 -38.51
N LYS A 397 78.72 99.66 -39.72
CA LYS A 397 79.56 100.84 -39.95
C LYS A 397 78.74 102.12 -39.84
N VAL A 398 77.51 102.10 -40.35
CA VAL A 398 76.55 103.20 -40.24
C VAL A 398 76.14 103.40 -38.78
N ILE A 399 75.79 102.34 -38.03
CA ILE A 399 75.42 102.44 -36.60
C ILE A 399 76.55 103.07 -35.76
N ARG A 400 77.81 102.68 -36.01
CA ARG A 400 78.97 103.31 -35.32
C ARG A 400 79.21 104.77 -35.71
N MET A 401 78.89 105.16 -36.93
CA MET A 401 78.95 106.58 -37.34
C MET A 401 77.77 107.37 -36.76
N ASP A 402 76.58 106.78 -36.68
CA ASP A 402 75.36 107.40 -36.16
C ASP A 402 75.43 107.63 -34.64
N GLU A 403 76.05 106.73 -33.88
CA GLU A 403 76.29 106.92 -32.45
C GLU A 403 77.33 108.02 -32.17
N ARG A 404 78.33 108.16 -33.05
CA ARG A 404 79.32 109.23 -32.97
C ARG A 404 78.74 110.59 -33.36
N ILE A 405 77.87 110.64 -34.36
CA ILE A 405 77.16 111.86 -34.77
C ILE A 405 76.17 112.30 -33.68
N ARG A 406 75.39 111.37 -33.09
CA ARG A 406 74.50 111.70 -31.95
C ARG A 406 75.24 112.13 -30.67
N GLY A 407 76.50 111.71 -30.49
CA GLY A 407 77.38 112.25 -29.45
C GLY A 407 77.75 113.70 -29.72
N MET A 408 78.21 113.99 -30.93
CA MET A 408 78.57 115.36 -31.34
C MET A 408 77.35 116.29 -31.41
N ASP A 409 76.16 115.81 -31.76
CA ASP A 409 74.93 116.61 -31.80
C ASP A 409 74.39 116.93 -30.40
N ARG A 410 74.65 116.09 -29.39
CA ARG A 410 74.35 116.44 -27.98
C ARG A 410 75.34 117.46 -27.45
N GLU A 411 76.63 117.32 -27.74
CA GLU A 411 77.65 118.31 -27.36
C GLU A 411 77.43 119.66 -28.07
N LEU A 412 77.05 119.65 -29.35
CA LEU A 412 76.69 120.87 -30.10
C LEU A 412 75.36 121.47 -29.63
N SER A 413 74.38 120.67 -29.21
CA SER A 413 73.12 121.21 -28.66
C SER A 413 73.32 121.78 -27.26
N GLU A 414 74.18 121.19 -26.42
CA GLU A 414 74.54 121.73 -25.11
C GLU A 414 75.39 123.01 -25.26
N LEU A 415 76.38 123.04 -26.17
CA LEU A 415 77.14 124.24 -26.51
C LEU A 415 76.27 125.33 -27.17
N SER A 416 75.29 124.96 -28.00
CA SER A 416 74.37 125.93 -28.61
C SER A 416 73.39 126.50 -27.58
N LEU A 417 72.88 125.69 -26.64
CA LEU A 417 72.01 126.16 -25.55
C LEU A 417 72.79 127.03 -24.54
N GLU A 418 74.07 126.70 -24.29
CA GLU A 418 74.97 127.47 -23.43
C GLU A 418 75.41 128.79 -24.12
N MET A 419 75.58 128.79 -25.45
CA MET A 419 75.83 129.99 -26.25
C MET A 419 74.58 130.87 -26.40
N GLU A 420 73.38 130.30 -26.46
CA GLU A 420 72.10 131.05 -26.47
C GLU A 420 71.76 131.62 -25.07
N CYS A 421 72.13 130.92 -24.00
CA CYS A 421 72.10 131.44 -22.62
C CYS A 421 73.17 132.52 -22.36
N GLN A 422 74.35 132.45 -23.00
CA GLN A 422 75.36 133.52 -22.97
C GLN A 422 74.97 134.70 -23.88
N LYS A 423 74.27 134.47 -24.99
CA LYS A 423 73.74 135.51 -25.89
C LYS A 423 72.59 136.29 -25.25
N THR A 424 71.69 135.63 -24.52
CA THR A 424 70.65 136.30 -23.71
C THR A 424 71.20 136.96 -22.44
N ALA A 425 72.36 136.54 -21.94
CA ALA A 425 73.11 137.26 -20.91
C ALA A 425 73.88 138.47 -21.48
N LEU A 426 74.37 138.40 -22.72
CA LEU A 426 74.95 139.52 -23.46
C LEU A 426 73.89 140.54 -23.89
N ASP A 427 72.69 140.13 -24.32
CA ASP A 427 71.59 141.07 -24.61
C ASP A 427 71.07 141.76 -23.34
N ARG A 428 71.19 141.13 -22.16
CA ARG A 428 70.94 141.77 -20.86
C ARG A 428 72.07 142.73 -20.46
N LYS A 429 73.32 142.46 -20.85
CA LYS A 429 74.47 143.36 -20.68
C LYS A 429 74.49 144.49 -21.71
N ASP A 430 73.97 144.29 -22.91
CA ASP A 430 73.81 145.30 -23.96
C ASP A 430 72.60 146.21 -23.67
N ASN A 431 71.57 145.71 -22.99
CA ASN A 431 70.53 146.56 -22.40
C ASN A 431 71.01 147.33 -21.15
N GLU A 432 71.98 146.80 -20.38
CA GLU A 432 72.72 147.54 -19.34
C GLU A 432 73.71 148.57 -19.94
N ILE A 433 74.31 148.30 -21.10
CA ILE A 433 75.16 149.23 -21.85
C ILE A 433 74.33 150.31 -22.55
N GLU A 434 73.12 150.00 -23.03
CA GLU A 434 72.17 151.00 -23.52
C GLU A 434 71.59 151.86 -22.39
N THR A 435 71.39 151.31 -21.19
CA THR A 435 71.03 152.12 -20.01
C THR A 435 72.20 152.94 -19.46
N LEU A 436 73.46 152.48 -19.57
CA LEU A 436 74.67 153.27 -19.30
C LEU A 436 74.96 154.29 -20.42
N LYS A 437 74.58 154.02 -21.66
CA LYS A 437 74.58 154.99 -22.77
C LYS A 437 73.48 156.04 -22.61
N ARG A 438 72.31 155.68 -22.06
CA ARG A 438 71.34 156.68 -21.58
C ARG A 438 71.92 157.56 -20.48
N GLN A 439 72.79 157.05 -19.60
CA GLN A 439 73.43 157.84 -18.55
C GLN A 439 74.63 158.68 -19.03
N LEU A 440 75.39 158.21 -20.02
CA LEU A 440 76.47 158.98 -20.67
C LEU A 440 75.91 160.05 -21.63
N GLN A 441 74.82 159.76 -22.33
CA GLN A 441 74.18 160.71 -23.25
C GLN A 441 73.25 161.68 -22.51
N ALA A 442 72.75 161.33 -21.32
CA ALA A 442 72.23 162.28 -20.34
C ALA A 442 73.35 163.18 -19.77
N ALA A 443 74.53 162.65 -19.43
CA ALA A 443 75.68 163.48 -19.04
C ALA A 443 76.25 164.32 -20.21
N LYS A 444 76.05 163.89 -21.46
CA LYS A 444 76.38 164.66 -22.67
C LYS A 444 75.32 165.71 -22.98
N SER A 445 74.04 165.43 -22.71
CA SER A 445 72.96 166.43 -22.67
C SER A 445 73.26 167.48 -21.61
N ASP A 446 73.68 167.07 -20.40
CA ASP A 446 74.01 167.98 -19.31
C ASP A 446 75.29 168.80 -19.58
N ALA A 447 76.29 168.22 -20.26
CA ALA A 447 77.49 168.95 -20.69
C ALA A 447 77.23 169.86 -21.91
N GLU A 448 76.29 169.53 -22.79
CA GLU A 448 75.89 170.38 -23.91
C GLU A 448 74.88 171.45 -23.50
N ASP A 449 74.09 171.22 -22.45
CA ASP A 449 73.24 172.21 -21.80
C ASP A 449 74.10 173.14 -20.93
N ILE A 450 75.16 172.67 -20.28
CA ILE A 450 76.18 173.55 -19.66
C ILE A 450 76.99 174.29 -20.72
N ARG A 451 77.35 173.66 -21.85
CA ARG A 451 78.06 174.32 -22.94
C ARG A 451 77.20 175.31 -23.70
N ARG A 452 75.89 175.07 -23.87
CA ARG A 452 74.96 176.05 -24.47
C ARG A 452 74.47 177.10 -23.50
N VAL A 453 74.40 176.82 -22.19
CA VAL A 453 74.26 177.87 -21.16
C VAL A 453 75.54 178.70 -21.11
N MET A 454 76.72 178.10 -21.27
CA MET A 454 77.98 178.84 -21.46
C MET A 454 78.06 179.54 -22.82
N ASP A 455 77.49 179.00 -23.90
CA ASP A 455 77.44 179.66 -25.21
C ASP A 455 76.35 180.75 -25.22
N ALA A 456 75.31 180.62 -24.39
CA ALA A 456 74.36 181.69 -24.08
C ALA A 456 75.01 182.74 -23.19
N GLU A 457 75.91 182.37 -22.28
CA GLU A 457 76.71 183.30 -21.46
C GLU A 457 77.81 183.98 -22.28
N VAL A 458 78.43 183.27 -23.23
CA VAL A 458 79.42 183.79 -24.19
C VAL A 458 78.73 184.60 -25.27
N ALA A 459 77.53 184.22 -25.73
CA ALA A 459 76.70 185.04 -26.61
C ALA A 459 76.18 186.28 -25.88
N ARG A 460 75.85 186.20 -24.59
CA ARG A 460 75.47 187.33 -23.72
C ARG A 460 76.67 188.23 -23.40
N LEU A 461 77.87 187.67 -23.30
CA LEU A 461 79.13 188.42 -23.20
C LEU A 461 79.57 188.98 -24.55
N GLN A 462 79.23 188.33 -25.67
CA GLN A 462 79.38 188.86 -27.04
C GLN A 462 78.31 189.90 -27.35
N GLU A 463 77.13 189.80 -26.76
CA GLU A 463 76.06 190.79 -26.78
C GLU A 463 76.47 191.99 -25.93
N ASN A 464 77.17 191.80 -24.81
CA ASN A 464 77.80 192.88 -24.03
C ASN A 464 79.08 193.45 -24.67
N LEU A 465 79.86 192.65 -25.41
CA LEU A 465 81.02 193.14 -26.17
C LEU A 465 80.57 193.86 -27.46
N LYS A 466 79.49 193.38 -28.10
CA LYS A 466 78.83 194.02 -29.25
C LYS A 466 78.03 195.23 -28.82
N HIS A 467 77.49 195.22 -27.60
CA HIS A 467 76.95 196.36 -26.88
C HIS A 467 78.03 197.19 -26.13
N GLN A 468 79.32 196.88 -26.30
CA GLN A 468 80.46 197.80 -26.01
C GLN A 468 81.19 198.22 -27.30
N LYS A 469 80.82 197.61 -28.45
CA LYS A 469 81.12 198.02 -29.84
C LYS A 469 80.01 198.83 -30.50
N ASP A 470 78.79 198.75 -29.95
CA ASP A 470 78.14 199.92 -29.38
C ASP A 470 79.09 201.07 -29.32
N LEU A 471 78.52 202.24 -29.48
CA LEU A 471 79.17 203.37 -28.87
C LEU A 471 80.46 203.79 -29.60
N ALA A 472 81.43 202.92 -29.89
CA ALA A 472 82.52 203.14 -30.84
C ALA A 472 81.97 203.43 -32.25
N GLN A 473 81.12 202.58 -32.84
CA GLN A 473 80.59 202.84 -34.19
C GLN A 473 79.46 203.88 -34.23
N GLU A 474 78.70 203.96 -33.14
CA GLU A 474 77.72 205.03 -32.88
C GLU A 474 78.42 206.41 -32.75
N LEU A 475 79.71 206.46 -32.37
CA LEU A 475 80.56 207.67 -32.38
C LEU A 475 81.29 207.91 -33.72
N GLU A 476 81.70 206.85 -34.44
CA GLU A 476 82.32 206.97 -35.77
C GLU A 476 81.34 207.40 -36.87
N ARG A 477 80.10 206.91 -36.93
CA ARG A 477 79.13 207.40 -37.94
C ARG A 477 78.50 208.73 -37.59
N LYS A 478 78.48 209.13 -36.32
CA LYS A 478 78.17 210.52 -35.95
C LYS A 478 79.32 211.48 -36.30
N LEU A 479 80.54 210.96 -36.51
CA LEU A 479 81.63 211.67 -37.20
C LEU A 479 81.43 211.70 -38.72
N GLU A 480 81.00 210.60 -39.35
CA GLU A 480 80.73 210.55 -40.80
C GLU A 480 79.47 211.34 -41.23
N GLY A 481 78.50 211.45 -40.33
CA GLY A 481 77.34 212.35 -40.40
C GLY A 481 77.72 213.83 -40.51
N THR A 482 78.99 214.21 -40.42
CA THR A 482 79.44 215.59 -40.65
C THR A 482 80.35 215.76 -41.88
N GLU A 483 80.82 214.67 -42.48
CA GLU A 483 81.79 214.71 -43.59
C GLU A 483 81.13 214.52 -44.98
N LYS A 484 80.03 213.77 -45.10
CA LYS A 484 79.32 213.63 -46.39
C LYS A 484 78.21 214.66 -46.60
N GLU A 485 77.60 215.14 -45.51
CA GLU A 485 76.83 216.40 -45.52
C GLU A 485 77.71 217.59 -45.98
N ALA A 486 79.05 217.47 -45.94
CA ALA A 486 79.99 218.40 -46.55
C ALA A 486 80.34 218.09 -48.03
N ARG A 487 80.29 216.83 -48.51
CA ARG A 487 80.65 216.46 -49.91
C ARG A 487 79.50 216.46 -50.92
N GLU A 488 78.25 216.17 -50.57
CA GLU A 488 77.16 216.26 -51.57
C GLU A 488 76.41 217.60 -51.52
N ARG A 489 76.62 218.40 -50.47
CA ARG A 489 76.47 219.87 -50.59
C ARG A 489 77.50 220.47 -51.56
N ILE A 490 78.62 219.79 -51.83
CA ILE A 490 79.60 220.16 -52.87
C ILE A 490 79.13 219.69 -54.27
N ASP A 491 78.51 218.51 -54.41
CA ASP A 491 77.89 218.11 -55.70
C ASP A 491 76.60 218.89 -56.02
N ASN A 492 75.85 219.31 -55.00
CA ASN A 492 74.77 220.30 -55.12
C ASN A 492 75.24 221.68 -55.64
N LEU A 493 76.55 221.92 -55.85
CA LEU A 493 77.07 223.20 -56.33
C LEU A 493 77.94 223.11 -57.59
N GLU A 494 78.49 221.94 -57.96
CA GLU A 494 79.37 221.85 -59.13
C GLU A 494 78.65 221.51 -60.45
N THR A 495 77.52 220.80 -60.45
CA THR A 495 76.79 220.51 -61.71
C THR A 495 75.64 221.46 -62.00
N GLN A 496 75.73 222.67 -61.45
CA GLN A 496 75.04 223.81 -62.03
C GLN A 496 75.91 224.62 -63.02
N ASN A 497 77.25 224.50 -63.07
CA ASN A 497 78.02 225.68 -63.49
C ASN A 497 78.99 225.58 -64.67
N ASN A 498 78.94 224.52 -65.45
CA ASN A 498 79.29 224.63 -66.86
C ASN A 498 78.29 223.74 -67.52
N SER A 499 77.28 224.29 -68.13
CA SER A 499 77.54 224.89 -69.41
C SER A 499 76.18 224.83 -70.08
N LYS A 500 75.81 225.79 -70.90
CA LYS A 500 76.59 226.90 -71.45
C LYS A 500 77.98 226.53 -72.01
N VAL A 501 77.93 225.94 -73.20
CA VAL A 501 78.70 226.35 -74.41
C VAL A 501 80.08 225.72 -74.71
N ARG A 502 80.15 225.26 -76.00
CA ARG A 502 81.24 225.07 -77.00
C ARG A 502 82.62 224.55 -76.52
N LEU A 503 83.10 223.48 -77.20
CA LEU A 503 84.53 223.02 -77.40
C LEU A 503 85.32 222.73 -76.07
N PRO A 504 86.55 222.12 -76.00
CA PRO A 504 87.23 221.00 -76.69
C PRO A 504 87.54 219.78 -75.76
#